data_AF-R5P7E3-F1
#
_entry.id   AF-R5P7E3-F1
#
_cell.length_a   1.000
_cell.length_b   1.000
_cell.length_c   1.000
_cell.angle_alpha   90.00
_cell.angle_beta   90.00
_cell.angle_gamma   90.00
#
_symmetry.space_group_name_H-M   'P 1'
#
loop_
_entity.id
_entity.type
_entity.pdbx_description
1 polymer ?
#
loop_
_entity_poly.entity_id
_entity_poly.type
_entity_poly.pdbx_seq_one_letter_code
_entity_poly.pdbx_strand_id
1 'polypeptide(L)'
;MKKSLLFAFLLGTAMTATAQRNANQVEPVLPIPTAKQVEWQKLETYAFIHFGLNTFNDKEWGYGNTDVKTFNPTNLDCEQWAKTLVAAGMKGVILTAKHHDGFCLWPTHTTDYCIRNTPL
;
A
#
# COMPACT_ATOMS: atom_id res chain seq x y z
N MET A 1 -53.25 6.48 29.56
CA MET A 1 -52.95 7.86 29.09
C MET A 1 -51.45 8.17 29.06
N LYS A 2 -50.70 8.08 30.18
CA LYS A 2 -49.26 8.44 30.21
C LYS A 2 -48.34 7.65 29.24
N LYS A 3 -48.61 6.35 28.99
CA LYS A 3 -47.82 5.52 28.05
C LYS A 3 -48.03 5.89 26.56
N SER A 4 -49.26 6.24 26.16
CA SER A 4 -49.55 6.68 24.78
C SER A 4 -48.95 8.06 24.47
N LEU A 5 -48.89 8.95 25.45
CA LEU A 5 -48.22 10.25 25.31
C LEU A 5 -46.70 10.11 25.14
N LEU A 6 -46.07 9.18 25.87
CA LEU A 6 -44.63 8.87 25.70
C LEU A 6 -44.33 8.26 24.32
N PHE A 7 -45.22 7.38 23.83
CA PHE A 7 -45.07 6.73 22.53
C PHE A 7 -45.24 7.73 21.38
N ALA A 8 -46.22 8.63 21.47
CA ALA A 8 -46.42 9.70 20.50
C ALA A 8 -45.24 10.69 20.49
N PHE A 9 -44.65 10.99 21.65
CA PHE A 9 -43.46 11.83 21.75
C PHE A 9 -42.22 11.19 21.11
N LEU A 10 -41.95 9.91 21.39
CA LEU A 10 -40.86 9.14 20.77
C LEU A 10 -41.01 9.03 19.24
N LEU A 11 -42.23 8.81 18.75
CA LEU A 11 -42.52 8.74 17.32
C LEU A 11 -42.33 10.11 16.64
N GLY A 12 -42.73 11.20 17.30
CA GLY A 12 -42.52 12.57 16.83
C GLY A 12 -41.03 12.93 16.72
N THR A 13 -40.21 12.55 17.70
CA THR A 13 -38.76 12.79 17.67
C THR A 13 -38.03 11.97 16.60
N ALA A 14 -38.53 10.76 16.28
CA ALA A 14 -37.97 9.95 15.20
C ALA A 14 -38.25 10.56 13.81
N MET A 15 -39.42 11.19 13.63
CA MET A 15 -39.80 11.84 12.36
C MET A 15 -39.10 13.17 12.09
N THR A 16 -38.77 13.96 13.13
CA THR A 16 -37.99 15.19 12.94
C THR A 16 -36.51 14.89 12.68
N ALA A 17 -35.96 13.85 13.29
CA ALA A 17 -34.58 13.43 13.06
C ALA A 17 -34.30 12.88 11.65
N THR A 18 -35.31 12.31 10.98
CA THR A 18 -35.19 11.86 9.58
C THR A 18 -35.33 13.02 8.58
N ALA A 19 -36.15 14.03 8.88
CA ALA A 19 -36.37 15.17 8.00
C ALA A 19 -35.13 16.08 7.83
N GLN A 20 -34.26 16.16 8.85
CA GLN A 20 -33.06 17.01 8.80
C GLN A 20 -31.84 16.37 8.12
N ARG A 21 -31.90 15.10 7.71
CA ARG A 21 -30.70 14.43 7.17
C ARG A 21 -30.28 14.87 5.78
N ASN A 22 -31.17 15.45 4.97
CA ASN A 22 -30.92 15.61 3.53
C ASN A 22 -31.06 17.02 2.95
N ALA A 23 -31.47 18.04 3.72
CA ALA A 23 -31.71 19.37 3.14
C ALA A 23 -30.44 20.18 2.82
N ASN A 24 -29.28 19.80 3.40
CA ASN A 24 -28.02 20.56 3.31
C ASN A 24 -26.84 19.75 2.73
N GLN A 25 -27.08 18.58 2.12
CA GLN A 25 -26.01 17.85 1.44
C GLN A 25 -25.80 18.44 0.04
N VAL A 26 -24.64 19.04 -0.17
CA VAL A 26 -24.21 19.48 -1.51
C VAL A 26 -23.80 18.25 -2.29
N GLU A 27 -24.32 18.10 -3.51
CA GLU A 27 -23.89 17.04 -4.42
C GLU A 27 -22.38 17.14 -4.65
N PRO A 28 -21.63 16.03 -4.54
CA PRO A 28 -20.19 16.07 -4.73
C PRO A 28 -19.83 16.45 -6.17
N VAL A 29 -18.81 17.29 -6.32
CA VAL A 29 -18.21 17.57 -7.63
C VAL A 29 -17.38 16.35 -8.04
N LEU A 30 -17.72 15.76 -9.18
CA LEU A 30 -17.04 14.56 -9.70
C LEU A 30 -15.70 14.90 -10.36
N PRO A 31 -14.72 13.97 -10.34
CA PRO A 31 -14.77 12.62 -9.76
C PRO A 31 -14.52 12.59 -8.24
N ILE A 32 -15.14 11.63 -7.55
CA ILE A 32 -14.85 11.32 -6.13
C ILE A 32 -13.93 10.11 -5.99
N PRO A 33 -13.09 10.05 -4.95
CA PRO A 33 -12.23 8.89 -4.71
C PRO A 33 -13.06 7.68 -4.29
N THR A 34 -12.66 6.50 -4.74
CA THR A 34 -13.11 5.22 -4.19
C THR A 34 -12.67 5.08 -2.74
N ALA A 35 -13.34 4.22 -1.96
CA ALA A 35 -12.93 3.93 -0.59
C ALA A 35 -11.45 3.48 -0.50
N LYS A 36 -10.96 2.72 -1.47
CA LYS A 36 -9.54 2.30 -1.52
C LYS A 36 -8.57 3.46 -1.72
N GLN A 37 -8.93 4.44 -2.54
CA GLN A 37 -8.13 5.65 -2.72
C GLN A 37 -8.12 6.49 -1.43
N VAL A 38 -9.23 6.55 -0.70
CA VAL A 38 -9.29 7.22 0.61
C VAL A 38 -8.38 6.53 1.63
N GLU A 39 -8.43 5.19 1.72
CA GLU A 39 -7.56 4.45 2.64
C GLU A 39 -6.08 4.57 2.26
N TRP A 40 -5.74 4.53 0.96
CA TRP A 40 -4.38 4.81 0.49
C TRP A 40 -3.93 6.24 0.81
N GLN A 41 -4.80 7.24 0.63
CA GLN A 41 -4.50 8.64 0.94
C GLN A 41 -4.20 8.83 2.43
N LYS A 42 -4.92 8.11 3.31
CA LYS A 42 -4.68 8.11 4.77
C LYS A 42 -3.32 7.50 5.17
N LEU A 43 -2.66 6.76 4.28
CA LEU A 43 -1.29 6.31 4.54
C LEU A 43 -0.33 7.49 4.65
N GLU A 44 -0.57 8.58 3.91
CA GLU A 44 0.23 9.82 3.84
C GLU A 44 1.67 9.58 3.35
N THR A 45 2.46 8.80 4.07
CA THR A 45 3.86 8.50 3.76
C THR A 45 4.14 7.00 3.85
N TYR A 46 4.80 6.47 2.83
CA TYR A 46 5.30 5.10 2.75
C TYR A 46 6.57 5.07 1.90
N ALA A 47 7.36 4.00 2.01
CA ALA A 47 8.68 3.92 1.41
C ALA A 47 8.68 3.21 0.06
N PHE A 48 9.74 3.45 -0.72
CA PHE A 48 10.07 2.68 -1.92
C PHE A 48 11.50 2.15 -1.77
N ILE A 49 11.67 0.82 -1.83
CA ILE A 49 12.98 0.16 -1.84
C ILE A 49 13.30 -0.29 -3.27
N HIS A 50 14.37 0.28 -3.82
CA HIS A 50 15.01 -0.21 -5.04
C HIS A 50 16.19 -1.09 -4.63
N PHE A 51 16.10 -2.37 -4.96
CA PHE A 51 17.13 -3.36 -4.64
C PHE A 51 17.15 -4.44 -5.72
N GLY A 52 18.34 -4.90 -6.12
CA GLY A 52 18.50 -5.91 -7.16
C GLY A 52 19.92 -5.95 -7.71
N LEU A 53 20.12 -6.59 -8.87
CA LEU A 53 21.43 -6.69 -9.53
C LEU A 53 22.08 -5.33 -9.77
N ASN A 54 21.26 -4.33 -10.07
CA ASN A 54 21.64 -2.94 -10.25
C ASN A 54 22.41 -2.34 -9.05
N THR A 55 22.08 -2.77 -7.82
CA THR A 55 22.80 -2.37 -6.60
C THR A 55 24.25 -2.85 -6.60
N PHE A 56 24.54 -4.00 -7.22
CA PHE A 56 25.86 -4.63 -7.19
C PHE A 56 26.74 -4.28 -8.39
N ASN A 57 26.17 -3.66 -9.42
CA ASN A 57 26.89 -3.25 -10.62
C ASN A 57 26.98 -1.73 -10.79
N ASP A 58 26.56 -0.97 -9.77
CA ASP A 58 26.55 0.49 -9.71
C ASP A 58 25.79 1.13 -10.90
N LYS A 59 24.56 0.66 -11.15
CA LYS A 59 23.70 1.17 -12.23
C LYS A 59 22.30 1.49 -11.74
N GLU A 60 21.78 2.62 -12.22
CA GLU A 60 20.36 2.92 -12.10
C GLU A 60 19.52 1.96 -12.98
N TRP A 61 19.89 1.82 -14.25
CA TRP A 61 19.19 0.97 -15.23
C TRP A 61 20.10 -0.14 -15.76
N GLY A 62 19.65 -1.38 -15.61
CA GLY A 62 20.35 -2.56 -16.10
C GLY A 62 19.82 -2.98 -17.46
N TYR A 63 20.67 -3.62 -18.26
CA TYR A 63 20.34 -4.02 -19.64
C TYR A 63 19.84 -5.47 -19.76
N GLY A 64 19.60 -6.16 -18.63
CA GLY A 64 19.14 -7.56 -18.60
C GLY A 64 20.20 -8.60 -18.96
N ASN A 65 21.48 -8.24 -18.88
CA ASN A 65 22.61 -9.11 -19.22
C ASN A 65 23.62 -9.27 -18.07
N THR A 66 23.30 -8.77 -16.87
CA THR A 66 24.14 -8.95 -15.68
C THR A 66 24.05 -10.41 -15.25
N ASP A 67 25.18 -11.07 -14.98
CA ASP A 67 25.16 -12.42 -14.43
C ASP A 67 24.39 -12.43 -13.10
N VAL A 68 23.40 -13.31 -12.96
CA VAL A 68 22.61 -13.50 -11.74
C VAL A 68 23.52 -13.76 -10.53
N LYS A 69 24.69 -14.35 -10.73
CA LYS A 69 25.67 -14.59 -9.65
C LYS A 69 26.24 -13.33 -9.02
N THR A 70 26.06 -12.18 -9.66
CA THR A 70 26.41 -10.88 -9.10
C THR A 70 25.54 -10.53 -7.89
N PHE A 71 24.32 -11.05 -7.81
CA PHE A 71 23.44 -10.85 -6.67
C PHE A 71 23.87 -11.76 -5.52
N ASN A 72 24.57 -11.19 -4.54
CA ASN A 72 25.05 -11.93 -3.37
C ASN A 72 25.14 -11.02 -2.11
N PRO A 73 24.00 -10.59 -1.54
CA PRO A 73 24.01 -9.77 -0.33
C PRO A 73 24.39 -10.61 0.91
N THR A 74 25.56 -10.35 1.49
CA THR A 74 26.10 -11.16 2.60
C THR A 74 25.48 -10.87 3.97
N ASN A 75 24.85 -9.71 4.14
CA ASN A 75 24.24 -9.26 5.40
C ASN A 75 22.81 -8.74 5.18
N LEU A 76 22.03 -9.40 4.31
CA LEU A 76 20.65 -9.00 4.05
C LEU A 76 19.78 -9.22 5.28
N ASP A 77 19.19 -8.16 5.81
CA ASP A 77 18.22 -8.21 6.90
C ASP A 77 16.99 -7.33 6.58
N CYS A 78 15.95 -7.96 6.02
CA CYS A 78 14.70 -7.26 5.70
C CYS A 78 13.93 -6.83 6.96
N GLU A 79 14.18 -7.45 8.13
CA GLU A 79 13.60 -7.02 9.41
C GLU A 79 14.22 -5.70 9.85
N GLN A 80 15.53 -5.52 9.63
CA GLN A 80 16.20 -4.23 9.85
C GLN A 80 15.61 -3.13 8.97
N TRP A 81 15.27 -3.43 7.71
CA TRP A 81 14.56 -2.48 6.84
C TRP A 81 13.21 -2.09 7.43
N ALA A 82 12.36 -3.08 7.75
CA ALA A 82 11.03 -2.86 8.30
C ALA A 82 11.07 -2.03 9.59
N LYS A 83 11.96 -2.36 10.53
CA LYS A 83 12.16 -1.62 11.79
C LYS A 83 12.56 -0.17 11.53
N THR A 84 13.45 0.06 10.58
CA THR A 84 13.89 1.42 10.22
C THR A 84 12.75 2.25 9.64
N LEU A 85 11.94 1.65 8.76
CA LEU A 85 10.78 2.30 8.17
C LEU A 85 9.70 2.64 9.21
N VAL A 86 9.43 1.71 10.14
CA VAL A 86 8.51 1.95 11.25
C VAL A 86 9.02 3.09 12.15
N ALA A 87 10.32 3.09 12.48
CA ALA A 87 10.93 4.17 13.27
C ALA A 87 10.86 5.53 12.57
N ALA A 88 10.87 5.55 11.23
CA ALA A 88 10.70 6.75 10.41
C ALA A 88 9.22 7.17 10.21
N GLY A 89 8.26 6.45 10.80
CA GLY A 89 6.82 6.77 10.68
C GLY A 89 6.18 6.34 9.35
N MET A 90 6.84 5.50 8.56
CA MET A 90 6.31 5.01 7.29
C MET A 90 5.18 4.01 7.53
N LYS A 91 4.06 4.16 6.80
CA LYS A 91 2.88 3.29 6.96
C LYS A 91 2.84 2.10 5.98
N GLY A 92 3.87 1.96 5.15
CA GLY A 92 4.00 0.87 4.18
C GLY A 92 5.31 0.94 3.41
N VAL A 93 5.52 -0.07 2.54
CA VAL A 93 6.67 -0.15 1.64
C VAL A 93 6.27 -0.76 0.31
N ILE A 94 6.80 -0.21 -0.78
CA ILE A 94 6.77 -0.80 -2.11
C ILE A 94 8.19 -1.29 -2.42
N LEU A 95 8.33 -2.55 -2.85
CA LEU A 95 9.60 -3.16 -3.23
C LEU A 95 9.63 -3.38 -4.74
N THR A 96 10.76 -3.13 -5.39
CA THR A 96 11.02 -3.54 -6.76
C THR A 96 11.20 -5.07 -6.84
N ALA A 97 10.09 -5.83 -6.82
CA ALA A 97 10.13 -7.28 -6.97
C ALA A 97 10.83 -7.70 -8.28
N LYS A 98 10.68 -6.88 -9.33
CA LYS A 98 11.43 -6.92 -10.58
C LYS A 98 11.64 -5.48 -11.07
N HIS A 99 12.84 -5.12 -11.50
CA HIS A 99 13.11 -3.82 -12.13
C HIS A 99 13.12 -3.95 -13.67
N HIS A 100 13.57 -2.91 -14.38
CA HIS A 100 13.63 -2.89 -15.85
C HIS A 100 14.61 -3.91 -16.44
N ASP A 101 15.65 -4.28 -15.69
CA ASP A 101 16.62 -5.31 -16.08
C ASP A 101 16.00 -6.71 -16.19
N GLY A 102 14.82 -6.92 -15.60
CA GLY A 102 14.08 -8.16 -15.65
C GLY A 102 14.41 -9.16 -14.55
N PHE A 103 15.35 -8.87 -13.64
CA PHE A 103 15.74 -9.80 -12.58
C PHE A 103 14.67 -9.87 -11.48
N CYS A 104 14.19 -11.08 -11.20
CA CYS A 104 13.11 -11.29 -10.22
C CYS A 104 13.67 -11.62 -8.83
N LEU A 105 13.29 -10.84 -7.82
CA LEU A 105 13.64 -11.03 -6.40
C LEU A 105 12.87 -12.16 -5.69
N TRP A 106 12.12 -12.96 -6.43
CA TRP A 106 11.42 -14.14 -5.92
C TRP A 106 11.72 -15.36 -6.80
N PRO A 107 11.62 -16.59 -6.29
CA PRO A 107 11.97 -17.80 -7.03
C PRO A 107 10.85 -18.18 -8.01
N THR A 108 10.63 -17.34 -9.01
CA THR A 108 9.59 -17.54 -10.02
C THR A 108 9.83 -18.80 -10.85
N HIS A 109 8.74 -19.41 -11.35
CA HIS A 109 8.78 -20.54 -12.27
C HIS A 109 8.76 -20.11 -13.74
N THR A 110 8.64 -18.81 -14.04
CA THR A 110 8.42 -18.29 -15.40
C THR A 110 9.69 -17.82 -16.11
N THR A 111 10.82 -17.71 -15.41
CA THR A 111 12.12 -17.34 -15.99
C THR A 111 13.26 -17.82 -15.09
N ASP A 112 14.41 -18.10 -15.71
CA ASP A 112 15.65 -18.41 -15.00
C ASP A 112 16.39 -17.16 -14.51
N TYR A 113 15.99 -15.97 -14.95
CA TYR A 113 16.57 -14.70 -14.51
C TYR A 113 15.96 -14.24 -13.17
N CYS A 114 16.19 -15.03 -12.11
CA CYS A 114 15.64 -14.80 -10.77
C CYS A 114 16.57 -15.31 -9.65
N ILE A 115 16.23 -14.99 -8.40
CA ILE A 115 17.06 -15.32 -7.21
C ILE A 115 17.36 -16.81 -7.03
N ARG A 116 16.54 -17.71 -7.59
CA ARG A 116 16.76 -19.16 -7.50
C ARG A 116 18.10 -19.60 -8.11
N ASN A 117 18.63 -18.82 -9.05
CA ASN A 117 19.88 -19.11 -9.75
C ASN A 117 21.06 -18.27 -9.24
N THR A 118 20.97 -17.71 -8.03
CA THR A 118 22.02 -16.92 -7.37
C THR A 118 22.80 -17.76 -6.34
N PRO A 119 24.02 -17.33 -5.92
CA PRO A 119 24.74 -17.93 -4.81
C PRO A 119 23.90 -17.96 -3.53
N LEU A 120 24.12 -18.99 -2.71
CA LEU A 120 23.56 -19.11 -1.37
C LEU A 120 24.29 -18.20 -0.37
#